data_AF-A0AAW1UCX4-F1
#
_entry.id   AF-A0AAW1UCX4-F1
#
_cell.length_a   1.000
_cell.length_b   1.000
_cell.length_c   1.000
_cell.angle_alpha   90.00
_cell.angle_beta   90.00
_cell.angle_gamma   90.00
#
_symmetry.space_group_name_H-M   'P 1'
#
loop_
_entity.id
_entity.type
_entity.pdbx_description
1 polymer ?
#
loop_
_entity_poly.entity_id
_entity_poly.type
_entity_poly.pdbx_seq_one_letter_code
_entity_poly.pdbx_strand_id
1 'polypeptide(L)'
;LNDVKNAIALAENSLGKDTNKPPTLKDGYQGNKPGDWTQIVRKKKKPSMRQRPALVIGPVVEESDLCSKTILSLLKNTALFGMMQLNTQCTVSKLDLIEIFLLPLSPSVICVADHWGNPSSLPLAIIPRYTQATAFCRTSSIHGGTLIFVNI
;
A
#
# COMPACT_ATOMS: atom_id res chain seq x y z
N LEU A 1 5.95 -1.11 26.21
CA LEU A 1 6.63 -2.27 25.58
C LEU A 1 6.08 -3.62 26.08
N ASN A 2 5.75 -3.76 27.37
CA ASN A 2 5.08 -4.97 27.88
C ASN A 2 3.60 -5.08 27.44
N ASP A 3 2.91 -3.95 27.25
CA ASP A 3 1.48 -3.96 26.88
C ASP A 3 1.23 -4.42 25.43
N VAL A 4 2.19 -4.17 24.53
CA VAL A 4 2.13 -4.60 23.12
C VAL A 4 2.31 -6.12 23.00
N LYS A 5 3.15 -6.73 23.86
CA LYS A 5 3.36 -8.18 23.88
C LYS A 5 2.12 -8.93 24.36
N ASN A 6 1.38 -8.35 25.31
CA ASN A 6 0.15 -8.94 25.83
C ASN A 6 -1.01 -8.86 24.81
N ALA A 7 -1.06 -7.81 23.98
CA ALA A 7 -2.07 -7.67 22.92
C ALA A 7 -1.88 -8.71 21.79
N ILE A 8 -0.65 -9.04 21.43
CA ILE A 8 -0.35 -10.06 20.41
C ILE A 8 -0.73 -11.47 20.90
N ALA A 9 -0.46 -11.78 22.17
CA ALA A 9 -0.80 -13.08 22.77
C ALA A 9 -2.32 -13.33 22.92
N LEU A 10 -3.13 -12.27 23.00
CA LEU A 10 -4.60 -12.36 23.04
C LEU A 10 -5.22 -12.59 21.66
N ALA A 11 -4.60 -12.08 20.59
CA ALA A 11 -5.04 -12.28 19.21
C ALA A 11 -4.77 -13.71 18.70
N GLU A 12 -3.69 -14.35 19.16
CA GLU A 12 -3.34 -15.71 18.73
C GLU A 12 -4.24 -16.80 19.34
N ASN A 13 -4.90 -16.53 20.47
CA ASN A 13 -5.82 -17.48 21.12
C ASN A 13 -7.27 -17.41 20.61
N SER A 14 -7.61 -16.44 19.75
CA SER A 14 -8.98 -16.25 19.23
C SER A 14 -9.18 -16.75 17.80
N LEU A 15 -8.13 -17.27 17.15
CA LEU A 15 -8.23 -17.97 15.86
C LEU A 15 -8.56 -19.46 16.08
N GLY A 16 -9.85 -19.72 16.30
CA GLY A 16 -10.41 -21.06 16.23
C GLY A 16 -10.09 -21.74 14.90
N LYS A 17 -9.72 -23.01 14.97
CA LYS A 17 -9.47 -23.89 13.82
C LYS A 17 -10.76 -24.03 13.00
N ASP A 18 -10.82 -23.34 11.86
CA ASP A 18 -11.90 -23.50 10.89
C ASP A 18 -11.71 -24.81 10.13
N THR A 19 -12.41 -25.86 10.54
CA THR A 19 -12.42 -27.18 9.89
C THR A 19 -13.48 -27.21 8.81
N ASN A 20 -13.34 -26.41 7.76
CA ASN A 20 -14.16 -26.49 6.56
C ASN A 20 -13.32 -26.96 5.38
N LYS A 21 -13.28 -28.28 5.22
CA LYS A 21 -12.69 -28.98 4.08
C LYS A 21 -13.62 -28.78 2.87
N PRO A 22 -13.16 -28.18 1.76
CA PRO A 22 -14.01 -28.03 0.58
C PRO A 22 -14.37 -29.40 -0.01
N PRO A 23 -15.59 -29.59 -0.52
CA PRO A 23 -15.99 -30.83 -1.16
C PRO A 23 -15.18 -31.02 -2.45
N THR A 24 -14.57 -32.19 -2.58
CA THR A 24 -13.95 -32.65 -3.82
C THR A 24 -15.05 -32.93 -4.86
N LEU A 25 -15.09 -32.11 -5.90
CA LEU A 25 -15.81 -32.40 -7.14
C LEU A 25 -15.13 -33.60 -7.82
N LYS A 26 -15.77 -34.77 -7.74
CA LYS A 26 -15.50 -35.90 -8.60
C LYS A 26 -16.57 -35.97 -9.70
N ASP A 27 -16.07 -36.28 -10.88
CA ASP A 27 -16.73 -36.91 -12.03
C ASP A 27 -17.60 -36.04 -12.95
N GLY A 28 -17.20 -36.02 -14.23
CA GLY A 28 -18.13 -35.79 -15.34
C GLY A 28 -17.72 -34.75 -16.39
N TYR A 29 -16.56 -34.89 -17.06
CA TYR A 29 -16.42 -34.33 -18.42
C TYR A 29 -15.83 -35.39 -19.36
N GLN A 30 -16.71 -36.01 -20.12
CA GLN A 30 -16.37 -36.86 -21.26
C GLN A 30 -16.12 -35.98 -22.49
N GLY A 31 -15.02 -36.27 -23.18
CA GLY A 31 -14.91 -36.13 -24.63
C GLY A 31 -14.49 -34.77 -25.17
N ASN A 32 -13.21 -34.66 -25.56
CA ASN A 32 -12.88 -34.31 -26.95
C ASN A 32 -11.46 -34.80 -27.31
N LYS A 33 -11.36 -35.26 -28.56
CA LYS A 33 -10.27 -36.02 -29.19
C LYS A 33 -8.92 -35.28 -29.23
N PRO A 34 -7.78 -36.01 -29.34
CA PRO A 34 -6.45 -35.42 -29.36
C PRO A 34 -6.18 -34.75 -30.71
N GLY A 35 -6.20 -33.42 -30.70
CA GLY A 35 -5.64 -32.58 -31.75
C GLY A 35 -4.27 -32.09 -31.32
N ASP A 36 -3.28 -32.39 -32.15
CA ASP A 36 -1.88 -32.02 -32.08
C ASP A 36 -1.66 -30.53 -31.76
N TRP A 37 -1.06 -30.25 -30.60
CA TRP A 37 -0.51 -28.93 -30.27
C TRP A 37 0.88 -29.12 -29.68
N THR A 38 1.81 -29.56 -30.51
CA THR A 38 3.23 -29.25 -30.34
C THR A 38 3.44 -27.75 -30.57
N GLN A 39 2.92 -26.91 -29.66
CA GLN A 39 3.30 -25.51 -29.56
C GLN A 39 4.43 -25.34 -28.56
N ILE A 40 5.55 -24.90 -29.12
CA ILE A 40 6.76 -24.43 -28.45
C ILE A 40 6.37 -23.34 -27.44
N VAL A 41 6.23 -23.72 -26.18
CA VAL A 41 6.15 -22.78 -25.05
C VAL A 41 7.54 -22.17 -24.87
N ARG A 42 7.83 -21.10 -25.61
CA ARG A 42 8.91 -20.18 -25.25
C ARG A 42 8.54 -19.57 -23.90
N LYS A 43 9.14 -20.08 -22.82
CA LYS A 43 9.14 -19.47 -21.49
C LYS A 43 9.68 -18.03 -21.62
N LYS A 44 8.81 -17.05 -21.82
CA LYS A 44 9.17 -15.64 -21.63
C LYS A 44 9.43 -15.45 -20.15
N LYS A 45 10.72 -15.39 -19.80
CA LYS A 45 11.24 -15.06 -18.48
C LYS A 45 10.60 -13.72 -18.08
N LYS A 46 9.70 -13.73 -17.09
CA LYS A 46 9.08 -12.50 -16.56
C LYS A 46 10.22 -11.58 -16.11
N PRO A 47 10.26 -10.31 -16.53
CA PRO A 47 11.26 -9.37 -16.03
C PRO A 47 11.09 -9.25 -14.52
N SER A 48 12.17 -9.55 -13.79
CA SER A 48 12.26 -9.35 -12.35
C SER A 48 12.04 -7.85 -12.09
N MET A 49 10.93 -7.54 -11.43
CA MET A 49 10.54 -6.18 -11.06
C MET A 49 11.49 -5.73 -9.95
N ARG A 50 12.62 -5.12 -10.34
CA ARG A 50 13.53 -4.47 -9.40
C ARG A 50 12.77 -3.32 -8.74
N GLN A 51 12.45 -3.46 -7.46
CA GLN A 51 12.00 -2.34 -6.64
C GLN A 51 13.08 -1.26 -6.72
N ARG A 52 12.74 -0.10 -7.30
CA ARG A 52 13.63 1.07 -7.24
C ARG A 52 13.57 1.60 -5.82
N PRO A 53 14.72 1.93 -5.20
CA PRO A 53 14.71 2.58 -3.90
C PRO A 53 13.92 3.89 -4.01
N ALA A 54 13.04 4.13 -3.03
CA ALA A 54 12.35 5.41 -2.91
C ALA A 54 13.41 6.51 -2.72
N LEU A 55 13.48 7.45 -3.67
CA LEU A 55 14.35 8.60 -3.54
C LEU A 55 13.74 9.53 -2.49
N VAL A 56 14.24 9.46 -1.26
CA VAL A 56 13.94 10.44 -0.22
C VAL A 56 14.81 11.65 -0.49
N ILE A 57 14.26 12.67 -1.14
CA ILE A 57 14.92 13.98 -1.27
C ILE A 57 14.73 14.70 0.07
N GLY A 58 15.64 14.47 1.00
CA GLY A 58 15.77 15.21 2.25
C GLY A 58 17.11 15.95 2.30
N PRO A 59 17.21 17.08 3.02
CA PRO A 59 18.49 17.75 3.22
C PRO A 59 19.45 16.83 3.99
N VAL A 60 20.62 16.55 3.39
CA VAL A 60 21.76 15.94 4.09
C VAL A 60 22.45 17.06 4.85
N VAL A 61 22.25 17.12 6.17
CA VAL A 61 22.89 18.13 7.02
C VAL A 61 24.04 17.46 7.76
N GLU A 62 25.28 17.79 7.36
CA GLU A 62 26.47 17.42 8.14
C GLU A 62 26.46 18.15 9.49
N GLU A 63 26.67 17.40 10.56
CA GLU A 63 26.60 17.87 11.94
C GLU A 63 27.73 18.87 12.24
N SER A 64 27.38 20.16 12.27
CA SER A 64 28.12 21.16 13.04
C SER A 64 27.16 21.74 14.09
N ASP A 65 27.48 21.53 15.37
CA ASP A 65 26.57 21.69 16.52
C ASP A 65 25.92 23.08 16.68
N LEU A 66 26.52 24.11 16.09
CA LEU A 66 25.97 25.47 16.13
C LEU A 66 24.97 25.74 14.99
N CYS A 67 25.11 25.04 13.86
CA CYS A 67 24.21 25.14 12.73
C CYS A 67 22.89 24.39 12.99
N SER A 68 22.97 23.25 13.70
CA SER A 68 21.83 22.38 14.00
C SER A 68 20.71 23.07 14.78
N LYS A 69 21.00 23.91 15.78
CA LYS A 69 19.95 24.59 16.58
C LYS A 69 19.21 25.66 15.77
N THR A 70 19.92 26.43 14.95
CA THR A 70 19.35 27.49 14.11
C THR A 70 18.59 26.90 12.92
N ILE A 71 19.13 25.84 12.30
CA ILE A 71 18.43 25.08 11.26
C ILE A 71 17.18 24.42 11.85
N LEU A 72 17.24 23.75 13.00
CA LEU A 72 16.05 23.16 13.63
C LEU A 72 15.00 24.22 14.03
N SER A 73 15.42 25.42 14.42
CA SER A 73 14.53 26.56 14.68
C SER A 73 13.89 27.10 13.40
N LEU A 74 14.66 27.20 12.31
CA LEU A 74 14.17 27.60 10.99
C LEU A 74 13.26 26.52 10.36
N LEU A 75 13.57 25.23 10.55
CA LEU A 75 12.75 24.10 10.12
C LEU A 75 11.49 23.94 10.99
N LYS A 76 11.49 24.45 12.23
CA LYS A 76 10.28 24.56 13.05
C LYS A 76 9.36 25.70 12.58
N ASN A 77 9.91 26.74 11.94
CA ASN A 77 9.16 27.90 11.47
C ASN A 77 8.85 27.87 9.96
N THR A 78 9.52 27.01 9.20
CA THR A 78 9.14 26.70 7.82
C THR A 78 8.34 25.41 7.88
N ALA A 79 7.05 25.47 7.53
CA ALA A 79 6.28 24.25 7.31
C ALA A 79 6.98 23.48 6.19
N LEU A 80 7.80 22.50 6.57
CA LEU A 80 8.62 21.75 5.64
C LEU A 80 7.66 20.96 4.75
N PHE A 81 7.50 21.43 3.52
CA PHE A 81 6.56 20.83 2.58
C PHE A 81 7.08 19.45 2.18
N GLY A 82 6.51 18.42 2.79
CA GLY A 82 6.87 17.02 2.55
C GLY A 82 5.90 16.38 1.56
N MET A 83 6.42 15.85 0.46
CA MET A 83 5.64 15.04 -0.48
C MET A 83 6.11 13.59 -0.45
N MET A 84 5.16 12.66 -0.40
CA MET A 84 5.41 11.23 -0.44
C MET A 84 4.63 10.57 -1.57
N GLN A 85 5.24 9.62 -2.26
CA GLN A 85 4.55 8.80 -3.26
C GLN A 85 4.57 7.33 -2.84
N LEU A 86 3.39 6.70 -2.86
CA LEU A 86 3.18 5.30 -2.53
C LEU A 86 2.51 4.59 -3.71
N ASN A 87 2.98 3.41 -4.07
CA ASN A 87 2.20 2.49 -4.90
C ASN A 87 1.68 1.39 -3.99
N THR A 88 0.37 1.41 -3.70
CA THR A 88 -0.19 0.53 -2.67
C THR A 88 -0.69 -0.80 -3.23
N GLN A 89 -1.04 -0.89 -4.52
CA GLN A 89 -1.74 -2.04 -5.12
C GLN A 89 -2.85 -2.57 -4.20
N CYS A 90 -4.03 -1.95 -4.25
CA CYS A 90 -5.14 -2.08 -3.29
C CYS A 90 -4.92 -1.27 -1.99
N THR A 91 -5.37 -0.02 -1.98
CA THR A 91 -5.25 0.86 -0.80
C THR A 91 -6.18 0.42 0.33
N VAL A 92 -7.40 0.00 -0.01
CA VAL A 92 -8.45 -0.28 1.00
C VAL A 92 -8.03 -1.36 1.99
N SER A 93 -7.35 -2.42 1.55
CA SER A 93 -6.89 -3.49 2.43
C SER A 93 -5.63 -3.14 3.24
N LYS A 94 -5.04 -1.96 3.03
CA LYS A 94 -3.78 -1.53 3.65
C LYS A 94 -3.91 -0.19 4.36
N LEU A 95 -5.12 0.34 4.52
CA LEU A 95 -5.35 1.67 5.06
C LEU A 95 -4.73 1.84 6.45
N ASP A 96 -4.98 0.89 7.35
CA ASP A 96 -4.45 0.91 8.72
C ASP A 96 -2.91 0.90 8.74
N LEU A 97 -2.29 0.13 7.84
CA LEU A 97 -0.83 0.07 7.71
C LEU A 97 -0.26 1.38 7.17
N ILE A 98 -0.97 2.00 6.21
CA ILE A 98 -0.60 3.30 5.65
C ILE A 98 -0.72 4.37 6.73
N GLU A 99 -1.79 4.38 7.52
CA GLU A 99 -1.97 5.31 8.63
C GLU A 99 -0.84 5.23 9.66
N ILE A 100 -0.54 4.01 10.14
CA ILE A 100 0.57 3.79 11.09
C ILE A 100 1.91 4.24 10.50
N PHE A 101 2.15 3.96 9.22
CA PHE A 101 3.37 4.36 8.52
C PHE A 101 3.50 5.88 8.37
N LEU A 102 2.39 6.59 8.17
CA LEU A 102 2.36 8.04 7.96
C LEU A 102 2.46 8.83 9.26
N LEU A 103 2.07 8.25 10.41
CA LEU A 103 2.02 8.93 11.70
C LEU A 103 3.34 9.63 12.10
N PRO A 104 4.53 8.99 12.04
CA PRO A 104 5.78 9.66 12.39
C PRO A 104 6.32 10.61 11.31
N LEU A 105 5.88 10.47 10.06
CA LEU A 105 6.39 11.22 8.91
C LEU A 105 5.60 12.50 8.67
N SER A 106 4.29 12.46 8.95
CA SER A 106 3.35 13.58 8.79
C SER A 106 3.54 14.38 7.48
N PRO A 107 3.64 13.74 6.30
CA PRO A 107 3.85 14.46 5.04
C PRO A 107 2.71 15.46 4.78
N SER A 108 3.02 16.55 4.08
CA SER A 108 2.01 17.54 3.66
C SER A 108 1.10 16.97 2.57
N VAL A 109 1.69 16.18 1.65
CA VAL A 109 0.98 15.57 0.52
C VAL A 109 1.40 14.11 0.35
N ILE A 110 0.43 13.23 0.14
CA ILE A 110 0.66 11.80 -0.16
C ILE A 110 -0.01 11.47 -1.49
N CYS A 111 0.78 11.01 -2.46
CA CYS A 111 0.31 10.56 -3.76
C CYS A 111 0.29 9.03 -3.78
N VAL A 112 -0.90 8.44 -3.85
CA VAL A 112 -1.12 7.00 -3.92
C VAL A 112 -1.46 6.59 -5.35
N ALA A 113 -0.68 5.68 -5.91
CA ALA A 113 -0.97 5.03 -7.18
C ALA A 113 -1.54 3.63 -6.95
N ASP A 114 -2.32 3.16 -7.93
CA ASP A 114 -2.90 1.82 -7.96
C ASP A 114 -3.76 1.52 -6.73
N HIS A 115 -4.68 2.44 -6.40
CA HIS A 115 -5.54 2.28 -5.23
C HIS A 115 -6.59 1.16 -5.39
N TRP A 116 -6.93 0.79 -6.63
CA TRP A 116 -7.77 -0.36 -7.00
C TRP A 116 -9.18 -0.37 -6.36
N GLY A 117 -9.63 0.81 -5.93
CA GLY A 117 -10.96 1.02 -5.37
C GLY A 117 -11.93 1.54 -6.42
N ASN A 118 -13.22 1.40 -6.14
CA ASN A 118 -14.28 1.95 -6.97
C ASN A 118 -14.83 3.27 -6.36
N PRO A 119 -15.61 4.05 -7.13
CA PRO A 119 -16.18 5.31 -6.64
C PRO A 119 -17.04 5.19 -5.37
N SER A 120 -17.59 4.02 -5.08
CA SER A 120 -18.42 3.77 -3.90
C SER A 120 -17.60 3.40 -2.65
N SER A 121 -16.47 2.71 -2.82
CA SER A 121 -15.66 2.20 -1.72
C SER A 121 -14.56 3.16 -1.28
N LEU A 122 -13.95 3.88 -2.22
CA LEU A 122 -12.78 4.72 -1.93
C LEU A 122 -13.07 5.96 -1.07
N PRO A 123 -14.25 6.59 -1.15
CA PRO A 123 -14.62 7.65 -0.21
C PRO A 123 -14.60 7.20 1.26
N LEU A 124 -14.68 5.90 1.53
CA LEU A 124 -14.63 5.33 2.89
C LEU A 124 -13.19 5.13 3.40
N ALA A 125 -12.19 5.23 2.53
CA ALA A 125 -10.77 5.09 2.86
C ALA A 125 -10.22 6.38 3.49
N ILE A 126 -10.66 6.68 4.71
CA ILE A 126 -10.32 7.94 5.40
C ILE A 126 -9.06 7.76 6.24
N ILE A 127 -8.07 8.65 6.05
CA ILE A 127 -6.92 8.77 6.94
C ILE A 127 -7.13 10.03 7.81
N PRO A 128 -7.12 9.93 9.15
CA PRO A 128 -7.31 11.08 10.01
C PRO A 128 -6.34 12.22 9.69
N ARG A 129 -6.83 13.47 9.72
CA ARG A 129 -6.10 14.71 9.41
C ARG A 129 -5.73 14.92 7.94
N TYR A 130 -6.19 14.07 7.03
CA TYR A 130 -6.02 14.29 5.61
C TYR A 130 -7.38 14.47 4.93
N THR A 131 -7.44 15.44 4.02
CA THR A 131 -8.46 15.45 2.96
C THR A 131 -7.96 14.62 1.78
N GLN A 132 -8.88 14.09 0.97
CA GLN A 132 -8.52 13.28 -0.17
C GLN A 132 -9.20 13.70 -1.47
N ALA A 133 -8.49 13.52 -2.59
CA ALA A 133 -9.01 13.62 -3.94
C ALA A 133 -8.64 12.37 -4.73
N THR A 134 -9.56 11.83 -5.52
CA THR A 134 -9.36 10.58 -6.26
C THR A 134 -9.65 10.74 -7.74
N ALA A 135 -8.88 10.03 -8.57
CA ALA A 135 -9.13 9.87 -9.98
C ALA A 135 -9.11 8.39 -10.34
N PHE A 136 -10.21 7.91 -10.92
CA PHE A 136 -10.36 6.53 -11.34
C PHE A 136 -9.92 6.39 -12.80
N CYS A 137 -9.03 5.44 -13.08
CA CYS A 137 -8.55 5.23 -14.45
C CYS A 137 -9.61 4.55 -15.34
N ARG A 138 -10.52 3.77 -14.73
CA ARG A 138 -11.59 3.03 -15.41
C ARG A 138 -12.84 3.06 -14.54
N THR A 139 -13.99 3.25 -15.17
CA THR A 139 -15.29 3.35 -14.48
C THR A 139 -15.84 2.00 -14.02
N SER A 140 -15.42 0.90 -14.64
CA SER A 140 -15.99 -0.46 -14.42
C SER A 140 -14.98 -1.50 -13.92
N SER A 141 -13.72 -1.13 -13.69
CA SER A 141 -12.70 -2.09 -13.26
C SER A 141 -12.00 -1.67 -11.97
N ILE A 142 -11.72 -2.65 -11.12
CA ILE A 142 -11.01 -2.51 -9.85
C ILE A 142 -9.50 -2.26 -9.98
N HIS A 143 -8.96 -1.96 -11.17
CA HIS A 143 -7.51 -1.84 -11.37
C HIS A 143 -7.09 -0.44 -11.82
N GLY A 144 -5.96 0.01 -11.29
CA GLY A 144 -5.40 1.35 -11.48
C GLY A 144 -5.97 2.41 -10.53
N GLY A 145 -5.93 3.65 -10.99
CA GLY A 145 -6.41 4.83 -10.28
C GLY A 145 -5.35 5.51 -9.40
N THR A 146 -5.60 6.77 -9.05
CA THR A 146 -4.74 7.60 -8.21
C THR A 146 -5.54 8.29 -7.12
N LEU A 147 -4.95 8.39 -5.93
CA LEU A 147 -5.54 9.01 -4.75
C LEU A 147 -4.51 9.98 -4.15
N ILE A 148 -4.90 11.20 -3.87
CA ILE A 148 -4.05 12.23 -3.27
C ILE A 148 -4.63 12.56 -1.91
N PHE A 149 -3.80 12.50 -0.87
CA PHE A 149 -4.11 13.00 0.45
C PHE A 149 -3.38 14.30 0.73
N VAL A 150 -4.05 15.27 1.33
CA VAL A 150 -3.49 16.58 1.74
C VAL A 150 -3.76 16.78 3.22
N ASN A 151 -2.69 16.99 3.99
CA ASN A 151 -2.74 17.19 5.44
C ASN A 151 -3.43 18.53 5.77
N ILE A 152 -4.33 18.54 6.76
CA ILE A 152 -5.14 19.69 7.19
C ILE A 152 -4.59 20.28 8.50
#